data_AF-A0A814XSN6-F1
#
_entry.id   AF-A0A814XSN6-F1
#
_cell.length_a   1.000
_cell.length_b   1.000
_cell.length_c   1.000
_cell.angle_alpha   90.00
_cell.angle_beta   90.00
_cell.angle_gamma   90.00
#
_symmetry.space_group_name_H-M   'P 1'
#
loop_
_entity.id
_entity.type
_entity.pdbx_description
1 polymer ?
#
loop_
_entity_poly.entity_id
_entity_poly.type
_entity_poly.pdbx_seq_one_letter_code
_entity_poly.pdbx_strand_id
1 'polypeptide(L)'
;MRSIAGINCYEMGRALQYVRVQNSSSVLSSLFNSTDSIEYYSSPVVLSQNFTQYTKTQLLLINFQRETDPTGIRSRIWEVFCDRATRSNFIKCINKSQGVDISVLPTIYARNRQYPFWLSPRGNGLDCHRTWEALYLGVIPIVWNSSLNSLYVNLPIIVINDYTEITEKFLLTKLREIVFQKRNNWPIYRYEKLKFGYWRRLILSKSRHAIRTTNRENQCWRAKRTRNGHG
;
A
#
# COMPACT_ATOMS: atom_id res chain seq x y z
N MET A 1 7.02 3.94 30.05
CA MET A 1 6.00 3.94 28.98
C MET A 1 6.70 4.24 27.66
N ARG A 2 6.90 3.25 26.77
CA ARG A 2 7.43 3.54 25.44
C ARG A 2 6.29 4.16 24.62
N SER A 3 6.42 5.44 24.25
CA SER A 3 5.50 6.04 23.29
C SER A 3 5.56 5.20 22.02
N ILE A 4 4.44 4.60 21.63
CA ILE A 4 4.32 3.88 20.38
C ILE A 4 4.26 4.95 19.28
N ALA A 5 5.40 5.46 18.87
CA ALA A 5 5.51 6.33 17.72
C ALA A 5 5.03 5.55 16.48
N GLY A 6 4.27 6.20 15.60
CA GLY A 6 3.86 5.60 14.34
C GLY A 6 5.08 5.19 13.51
N ILE A 7 4.97 4.07 12.79
CA ILE A 7 6.00 3.60 11.85
C ILE A 7 6.22 4.67 10.79
N ASN A 8 7.46 5.15 10.64
CA ASN A 8 7.77 6.15 9.61
C ASN A 8 8.06 5.50 8.25
N CYS A 9 8.09 6.32 7.18
CA CYS A 9 8.28 5.84 5.82
C CYS A 9 9.61 5.11 5.60
N TYR A 10 10.67 5.50 6.31
CA TYR A 10 11.99 4.88 6.19
C TYR A 10 11.99 3.47 6.79
N GLU A 11 11.41 3.32 7.98
CA GLU A 11 11.32 2.02 8.64
C GLU A 11 10.41 1.05 7.87
N MET A 12 9.28 1.55 7.35
CA MET A 12 8.42 0.83 6.41
C MET A 12 9.22 0.33 5.20
N GLY A 13 10.06 1.19 4.62
CA GLY A 13 10.91 0.88 3.48
C GLY A 13 11.93 -0.21 3.73
N ARG A 14 12.61 -0.14 4.87
CA ARG A 14 13.57 -1.17 5.27
C ARG A 14 12.91 -2.53 5.43
N ALA A 15 11.73 -2.59 6.06
CA ALA A 15 11.00 -3.83 6.21
C ALA A 15 10.53 -4.39 4.86
N LEU A 16 10.02 -3.54 3.96
CA LEU A 16 9.64 -3.95 2.60
C LEU A 16 10.83 -4.46 1.78
N GLN A 17 11.99 -3.79 1.89
CA GLN A 17 13.21 -4.21 1.20
C GLN A 17 13.69 -5.56 1.72
N TYR A 18 13.69 -5.77 3.05
CA TYR A 18 14.06 -7.03 3.67
C TYR A 18 13.24 -8.21 3.09
N VAL A 19 11.92 -8.07 3.02
CA VAL A 19 11.03 -9.12 2.49
C VAL A 19 11.24 -9.37 0.99
N ARG A 20 11.66 -8.36 0.22
CA ARG A 20 11.92 -8.52 -1.23
C ARG A 20 13.26 -9.18 -1.52
N VAL A 21 14.31 -8.84 -0.78
CA VAL A 21 15.68 -9.36 -1.00
C VAL A 21 15.78 -10.86 -0.71
N GLN A 22 14.99 -11.38 0.23
CA GLN A 22 14.93 -12.82 0.52
C GLN A 22 14.46 -13.69 -0.68
N ASN A 23 13.90 -13.09 -1.74
CA ASN A 23 13.37 -13.80 -2.92
C ASN A 23 14.04 -13.40 -4.25
N SER A 24 15.10 -12.59 -4.24
CA SER A 24 15.77 -12.15 -5.47
C SER A 24 17.28 -12.07 -5.28
N SER A 25 18.03 -12.82 -6.09
CA SER A 25 19.50 -12.76 -6.19
C SER A 25 20.03 -11.46 -6.82
N SER A 26 19.16 -10.47 -7.07
CA SER A 26 19.54 -9.20 -7.69
C SER A 26 19.51 -8.04 -6.69
N VAL A 27 20.50 -7.16 -6.79
CA VAL A 27 20.61 -5.94 -6.00
C VAL A 27 19.46 -5.01 -6.37
N LEU A 28 18.37 -5.06 -5.60
CA LEU A 28 17.25 -4.14 -5.76
C LEU A 28 17.68 -2.73 -5.33
N SER A 29 17.57 -1.76 -6.24
CA SER A 29 17.64 -0.34 -5.92
C SER A 29 16.72 -0.02 -4.73
N SER A 30 17.16 0.82 -3.79
CA SER A 30 16.35 1.12 -2.61
C SER A 30 14.96 1.61 -3.02
N LEU A 31 13.94 1.06 -2.36
CA LEU A 31 12.53 1.34 -2.63
C LEU A 31 12.22 2.84 -2.64
N PHE A 32 13.01 3.61 -1.88
CA PHE A 32 12.92 5.05 -1.67
C PHE A 32 14.13 5.82 -2.18
N ASN A 33 15.01 5.22 -2.98
CA ASN A 33 16.12 5.96 -3.58
C ASN A 33 15.57 7.12 -4.42
N SER A 34 16.17 8.27 -4.19
CA SER A 34 15.84 9.57 -4.79
C SER A 34 16.27 9.71 -6.24
N THR A 35 16.92 8.70 -6.82
CA THR A 35 17.29 8.68 -8.23
C THR A 35 16.03 8.55 -9.07
N ASP A 36 15.58 9.72 -9.54
CA ASP A 36 14.37 9.99 -10.31
C ASP A 36 14.37 9.38 -11.74
N SER A 37 15.36 8.55 -12.10
CA SER A 37 15.46 7.99 -13.45
C SER A 37 14.41 6.93 -13.73
N ILE A 38 13.78 7.05 -14.90
CA ILE A 38 12.65 6.22 -15.35
C ILE A 38 13.02 4.74 -15.45
N GLU A 39 14.29 4.46 -15.69
CA GLU A 39 14.86 3.12 -15.87
C GLU A 39 14.81 2.25 -14.61
N TYR A 40 14.62 2.83 -13.41
CA TYR A 40 14.51 2.07 -12.15
C TYR A 40 13.06 1.83 -11.69
N TYR A 41 12.06 2.07 -12.54
CA TYR A 41 10.68 1.64 -12.26
C TYR A 41 10.54 0.13 -12.45
N SER A 42 11.21 -0.66 -11.61
CA SER A 42 10.93 -2.08 -11.54
C SER A 42 9.53 -2.28 -10.93
N SER A 43 8.65 -2.94 -11.69
CA SER A 43 7.40 -3.48 -11.17
C SER A 43 7.70 -4.25 -9.87
N PRO A 44 6.98 -4.04 -8.76
CA PRO A 44 7.09 -4.91 -7.59
C PRO A 44 6.98 -6.34 -8.09
N VAL A 45 8.03 -7.17 -8.00
CA VAL A 45 8.04 -8.55 -8.55
C VAL A 45 6.67 -9.18 -8.34
N VAL A 46 5.88 -9.20 -9.42
CA VAL A 46 4.44 -9.41 -9.40
C VAL A 46 4.23 -10.89 -9.52
N LEU A 47 3.67 -11.50 -8.48
CA LEU A 47 2.78 -12.67 -8.53
C LEU A 47 3.13 -13.73 -9.60
N SER A 48 4.39 -13.96 -9.91
CA SER A 48 4.82 -14.87 -10.97
C SER A 48 5.05 -16.29 -10.43
N GLN A 49 4.97 -16.46 -9.11
CA GLN A 49 5.01 -17.77 -8.49
C GLN A 49 3.62 -18.39 -8.56
N ASN A 50 3.40 -19.18 -9.61
CA ASN A 50 2.44 -20.28 -9.74
C ASN A 50 1.06 -20.06 -9.09
N PHE A 51 0.22 -19.23 -9.74
CA PHE A 51 -1.21 -19.08 -9.41
C PHE A 51 -2.01 -20.38 -9.35
N THR A 52 -1.49 -21.47 -9.91
CA THR A 52 -2.06 -22.82 -9.83
C THR A 52 -2.09 -23.39 -8.42
N GLN A 53 -1.43 -22.75 -7.43
CA GLN A 53 -1.35 -23.22 -6.05
C GLN A 53 -2.19 -22.46 -5.02
N TYR A 54 -2.92 -21.39 -5.38
CA TYR A 54 -3.86 -20.77 -4.42
C TYR A 54 -5.01 -21.73 -4.16
N THR A 55 -4.84 -22.57 -3.14
CA THR A 55 -5.90 -23.37 -2.57
C THR A 55 -6.97 -22.41 -2.06
N LYS A 56 -8.25 -22.73 -2.30
CA LYS A 56 -9.45 -21.91 -2.02
C LYS A 56 -9.52 -21.32 -0.59
N THR A 57 -8.64 -21.73 0.31
CA THR A 57 -8.78 -21.52 1.75
C THR A 57 -8.21 -20.21 2.28
N GLN A 58 -7.47 -19.38 1.51
CA GLN A 58 -6.90 -18.12 2.04
C GLN A 58 -6.76 -17.01 0.98
N LEU A 59 -7.88 -16.40 0.58
CA LEU A 59 -7.90 -15.33 -0.44
C LEU A 59 -7.72 -13.94 0.15
N LEU A 60 -8.35 -13.64 1.28
CA LEU A 60 -8.46 -12.30 1.83
C LEU A 60 -7.81 -12.18 3.21
N LEU A 61 -6.91 -11.23 3.37
CA LEU A 61 -6.38 -10.83 4.67
C LEU A 61 -7.11 -9.61 5.23
N ILE A 62 -7.57 -9.73 6.48
CA ILE A 62 -8.05 -8.63 7.32
C ILE A 62 -7.05 -8.45 8.47
N ASN A 63 -6.28 -7.37 8.42
CA ASN A 63 -5.21 -7.07 9.38
C ASN A 63 -5.16 -5.57 9.68
N PHE A 64 -6.14 -5.12 10.46
CA PHE A 64 -6.26 -3.75 10.91
C PHE A 64 -6.88 -3.67 12.29
N GLN A 65 -6.65 -2.56 12.97
CA GLN A 65 -7.28 -2.28 14.24
C GLN A 65 -8.70 -1.72 14.03
N ARG A 66 -9.66 -2.19 14.84
CA ARG A 66 -11.10 -1.92 14.68
C ARG A 66 -11.45 -0.47 15.02
N GLU A 67 -10.82 0.07 16.05
CA GLU A 67 -11.18 1.36 16.66
C GLU A 67 -10.47 2.56 16.01
N THR A 68 -9.71 2.33 14.93
CA THR A 68 -8.95 3.38 14.22
C THR A 68 -9.67 3.85 12.95
N ASP A 69 -10.98 4.01 13.09
CA ASP A 69 -11.88 4.56 12.09
C ASP A 69 -13.10 5.24 12.76
N PRO A 70 -13.33 6.55 12.56
CA PRO A 70 -14.41 7.28 13.21
C PRO A 70 -15.82 6.91 12.74
N THR A 71 -16.04 6.28 11.56
CA THR A 71 -17.41 5.90 11.14
C THR A 71 -17.79 4.47 11.53
N GLY A 72 -16.91 3.72 12.19
CA GLY A 72 -17.20 2.36 12.63
C GLY A 72 -17.20 1.28 11.52
N ILE A 73 -16.76 1.59 10.30
CA ILE A 73 -16.75 0.61 9.20
C ILE A 73 -15.86 -0.58 9.52
N ARG A 74 -14.74 -0.33 10.21
CA ARG A 74 -13.78 -1.35 10.62
C ARG A 74 -14.36 -2.29 11.68
N SER A 75 -15.09 -1.76 12.66
CA SER A 75 -15.80 -2.57 13.65
C SER A 75 -16.85 -3.45 12.97
N ARG A 76 -17.64 -2.87 12.05
CA ARG A 76 -18.65 -3.61 11.31
C ARG A 76 -18.08 -4.74 10.46
N ILE A 77 -17.00 -4.48 9.72
CA ILE A 77 -16.29 -5.52 8.95
C ILE A 77 -15.81 -6.64 9.87
N TRP A 78 -15.34 -6.30 11.07
CA TRP A 78 -14.85 -7.29 12.01
C TRP A 78 -15.98 -8.20 12.54
N GLU A 79 -17.12 -7.63 12.89
CA GLU A 79 -18.32 -8.38 13.28
C GLU A 79 -18.77 -9.32 12.16
N VAL A 80 -18.81 -8.83 10.92
CA VAL A 80 -19.33 -9.60 9.78
C VAL A 80 -18.38 -10.72 9.35
N PHE A 81 -17.07 -10.46 9.27
CA PHE A 81 -16.13 -11.39 8.66
C PHE A 81 -15.19 -12.12 9.62
N CYS A 82 -15.01 -11.60 10.83
CA CYS A 82 -14.01 -12.10 11.76
C CYS A 82 -14.58 -12.73 13.03
N ASP A 83 -15.89 -12.64 13.25
CA ASP A 83 -16.55 -13.37 14.32
C ASP A 83 -16.53 -14.88 14.04
N ARG A 84 -16.35 -15.70 15.07
CA ARG A 84 -16.17 -17.16 14.94
C ARG A 84 -17.36 -17.83 14.28
N ALA A 85 -18.57 -17.30 14.49
CA ALA A 85 -19.80 -17.85 13.93
C ALA A 85 -19.97 -17.59 12.43
N THR A 86 -19.39 -16.49 11.90
CA THR A 86 -19.61 -16.00 10.53
C THR A 86 -18.37 -16.11 9.64
N ARG A 87 -17.20 -16.32 10.25
CA ARG A 87 -15.91 -16.31 9.57
C ARG A 87 -15.83 -17.39 8.50
N SER A 88 -15.81 -16.93 7.26
CA SER A 88 -15.61 -17.79 6.09
C SER A 88 -14.16 -18.27 5.99
N ASN A 89 -13.97 -19.48 5.44
CA ASN A 89 -12.66 -20.10 5.32
C ASN A 89 -11.67 -19.26 4.51
N PHE A 90 -12.12 -18.67 3.39
CA PHE A 90 -11.29 -17.87 2.48
C PHE A 90 -10.74 -16.55 3.09
N ILE A 91 -11.19 -16.18 4.30
CA ILE A 91 -10.77 -14.97 5.00
C ILE A 91 -9.82 -15.34 6.13
N LYS A 92 -8.69 -14.64 6.25
CA LYS A 92 -7.84 -14.64 7.44
C LYS A 92 -8.00 -13.33 8.18
N CYS A 93 -8.42 -13.41 9.44
CA CYS A 93 -8.45 -12.26 10.34
C CYS A 93 -7.27 -12.32 11.30
N ILE A 94 -6.60 -11.18 11.46
CA ILE A 94 -5.48 -11.01 12.38
C ILE A 94 -5.80 -9.83 13.27
N ASN A 95 -6.06 -10.13 14.54
CA ASN A 95 -6.33 -9.09 15.52
C ASN A 95 -5.02 -8.35 15.79
N LYS A 96 -5.05 -7.02 15.63
CA LYS A 96 -3.92 -6.16 15.96
C LYS A 96 -4.13 -5.58 17.35
N SER A 97 -3.18 -5.84 18.24
CA SER A 97 -2.99 -5.03 19.45
C SER A 97 -2.60 -3.60 19.05
N GLN A 98 -2.78 -2.65 19.97
CA GLN A 98 -2.32 -1.27 19.81
C GLN A 98 -0.82 -1.25 19.49
N GLY A 99 -0.45 -0.62 18.37
CA GLY A 99 0.94 -0.53 17.93
C GLY A 99 1.51 -1.80 17.30
N VAL A 100 2.66 -1.63 16.62
CA VAL A 100 3.46 -2.72 16.07
C VAL A 100 4.92 -2.39 16.36
N ASP A 101 5.66 -3.33 16.94
CA ASP A 101 7.11 -3.21 17.07
C ASP A 101 7.75 -3.27 15.67
N ILE A 102 8.60 -2.29 15.39
CA ILE A 102 9.25 -2.14 14.09
C ILE A 102 10.10 -3.36 13.71
N SER A 103 10.69 -4.04 14.69
CA SER A 103 11.51 -5.23 14.48
C SER A 103 10.69 -6.42 13.95
N VAL A 104 9.39 -6.45 14.22
CA VAL A 104 8.46 -7.51 13.79
C VAL A 104 7.82 -7.21 12.43
N LEU A 105 7.98 -5.98 11.92
CA LEU A 105 7.37 -5.53 10.66
C LEU A 105 7.75 -6.39 9.44
N PRO A 106 9.02 -6.81 9.25
CA PRO A 106 9.36 -7.71 8.14
C PRO A 106 8.63 -9.04 8.19
N THR A 107 8.47 -9.63 9.39
CA THR A 107 7.71 -10.88 9.59
C THR A 107 6.23 -10.69 9.27
N ILE A 108 5.65 -9.55 9.66
CA ILE A 108 4.27 -9.20 9.32
C ILE A 108 4.09 -9.10 7.80
N TYR A 109 5.01 -8.43 7.12
CA TYR A 109 4.97 -8.27 5.67
C TYR A 109 5.19 -9.58 4.92
N ALA A 110 6.13 -10.43 5.37
CA ALA A 110 6.36 -11.76 4.81
C ALA A 110 5.09 -12.62 4.88
N ARG A 111 4.41 -12.61 6.03
CA ARG A 111 3.11 -13.30 6.21
C ARG A 111 2.03 -12.68 5.32
N ASN A 112 1.88 -11.36 5.33
CA ASN A 112 0.78 -10.69 4.62
C ASN A 112 0.89 -10.84 3.10
N ARG A 113 2.11 -10.95 2.56
CA ARG A 113 2.38 -11.16 1.13
C ARG A 113 1.88 -12.51 0.60
N GLN A 114 1.60 -13.48 1.48
CA GLN A 114 1.08 -14.80 1.08
C GLN A 114 -0.37 -14.73 0.59
N TYR A 115 -1.10 -13.65 0.85
CA TYR A 115 -2.50 -13.48 0.49
C TYR A 115 -2.65 -12.70 -0.83
N PRO A 116 -3.55 -13.13 -1.74
CA PRO A 116 -3.84 -12.35 -2.95
C PRO A 116 -4.43 -10.97 -2.66
N PHE A 117 -5.32 -10.89 -1.66
CA PHE A 117 -6.05 -9.68 -1.31
C PHE A 117 -5.78 -9.21 0.12
N TRP A 118 -5.71 -7.90 0.31
CA TRP A 118 -5.63 -7.27 1.63
C TRP A 118 -6.70 -6.19 1.78
N LEU A 119 -7.59 -6.37 2.75
CA LEU A 119 -8.65 -5.40 3.03
C LEU A 119 -8.06 -4.12 3.64
N SER A 120 -8.29 -2.98 2.96
CA SER A 120 -7.77 -1.68 3.33
C SER A 120 -8.90 -0.64 3.41
N PRO A 121 -9.79 -0.76 4.41
CA PRO A 121 -10.76 0.29 4.68
C PRO A 121 -10.04 1.54 5.14
N ARG A 122 -10.70 2.68 4.95
CA ARG A 122 -10.27 3.97 5.48
C ARG A 122 -9.97 3.89 6.97
N GLY A 123 -9.06 4.73 7.44
CA GLY A 123 -8.70 4.83 8.86
C GLY A 123 -9.26 6.09 9.48
N ASN A 124 -8.45 6.76 10.30
CA ASN A 124 -8.76 8.10 10.79
C ASN A 124 -8.94 9.11 9.65
N GLY A 125 -8.31 8.87 8.49
CA GLY A 125 -8.56 9.58 7.24
C GLY A 125 -9.03 8.65 6.12
N LEU A 126 -9.36 9.26 4.97
CA LEU A 126 -9.77 8.52 3.76
C LEU A 126 -8.66 7.59 3.25
N ASP A 127 -7.40 8.05 3.28
CA ASP A 127 -6.26 7.24 2.85
C ASP A 127 -5.78 6.32 3.98
N CYS A 128 -5.20 5.17 3.60
CA CYS A 128 -4.62 4.22 4.52
C CYS A 128 -3.26 3.74 4.03
N HIS A 129 -2.23 3.82 4.89
CA HIS A 129 -0.90 3.28 4.62
C HIS A 129 -0.93 1.82 4.12
N ARG A 130 -1.86 1.00 4.63
CA ARG A 130 -2.03 -0.40 4.21
C ARG A 130 -2.27 -0.56 2.71
N THR A 131 -2.97 0.39 2.08
CA THR A 131 -3.24 0.35 0.63
C THR A 131 -1.92 0.33 -0.14
N TRP A 132 -1.01 1.22 0.24
CA TRP A 132 0.30 1.35 -0.40
C TRP A 132 1.25 0.21 0.00
N GLU A 133 1.27 -0.20 1.28
CA GLU A 133 2.02 -1.37 1.75
C GLU A 133 1.65 -2.64 0.97
N ALA A 134 0.35 -2.89 0.77
CA ALA A 134 -0.13 -4.03 -0.02
C ALA A 134 0.44 -3.99 -1.44
N LEU A 135 0.38 -2.84 -2.11
CA LEU A 135 0.92 -2.66 -3.46
C LEU A 135 2.44 -2.88 -3.50
N TYR A 136 3.19 -2.39 -2.50
CA TYR A 136 4.63 -2.68 -2.39
C TYR A 136 4.92 -4.17 -2.18
N LEU A 137 4.02 -4.92 -1.56
CA LEU A 137 4.13 -6.37 -1.40
C LEU A 137 3.62 -7.15 -2.61
N GLY A 138 3.05 -6.49 -3.62
CA GLY A 138 2.43 -7.15 -4.77
C GLY A 138 1.06 -7.77 -4.46
N VAL A 139 0.47 -7.41 -3.32
CA VAL A 139 -0.87 -7.81 -2.86
C VAL A 139 -1.89 -6.81 -3.40
N ILE A 140 -3.08 -7.27 -3.77
CA ILE A 140 -4.15 -6.43 -4.32
C ILE A 140 -4.98 -5.85 -3.17
N PRO A 141 -4.92 -4.52 -2.89
CA PRO A 141 -5.74 -3.94 -1.86
C PRO A 141 -7.21 -3.85 -2.29
N ILE A 142 -8.12 -4.03 -1.34
CA ILE A 142 -9.55 -3.77 -1.47
C ILE A 142 -9.87 -2.51 -0.67
N VAL A 143 -10.37 -1.47 -1.34
CA VAL A 143 -10.65 -0.15 -0.78
C VAL A 143 -12.09 0.26 -1.05
N TRP A 144 -12.58 1.23 -0.28
CA TRP A 144 -13.90 1.81 -0.50
C TRP A 144 -13.83 2.92 -1.53
N ASN A 145 -14.87 3.01 -2.34
CA ASN A 145 -15.13 4.09 -3.27
C ASN A 145 -15.08 5.44 -2.54
N SER A 146 -14.24 6.36 -3.03
CA SER A 146 -14.08 7.68 -2.44
C SER A 146 -13.49 8.69 -3.43
N SER A 147 -13.28 9.93 -2.98
CA SER A 147 -12.56 10.95 -3.74
C SER A 147 -11.11 10.58 -4.08
N LEU A 148 -10.55 9.53 -3.46
CA LEU A 148 -9.19 9.03 -3.72
C LEU A 148 -9.10 8.13 -4.96
N ASN A 149 -10.21 7.76 -5.60
CA ASN A 149 -10.21 6.84 -6.75
C ASN A 149 -9.27 7.29 -7.88
N SER A 150 -9.13 8.60 -8.10
CA SER A 150 -8.25 9.16 -9.13
C SER A 150 -6.77 8.80 -8.91
N LEU A 151 -6.36 8.59 -7.65
CA LEU A 151 -5.01 8.14 -7.29
C LEU A 151 -4.77 6.70 -7.76
N TYR A 152 -5.81 5.87 -7.70
CA TYR A 152 -5.80 4.43 -7.95
C TYR A 152 -5.85 4.04 -9.42
N VAL A 153 -6.13 4.98 -10.33
CA VAL A 153 -6.18 4.73 -11.77
C VAL A 153 -4.91 4.03 -12.26
N ASN A 154 -5.06 2.95 -13.02
CA ASN A 154 -3.96 2.12 -13.51
C ASN A 154 -3.09 1.49 -12.40
N LEU A 155 -3.63 1.26 -11.20
CA LEU A 155 -3.03 0.40 -10.18
C LEU A 155 -3.92 -0.84 -9.97
N PRO A 156 -3.34 -1.99 -9.58
CA PRO A 156 -4.11 -3.21 -9.32
C PRO A 156 -4.81 -3.09 -7.95
N ILE A 157 -5.92 -2.35 -7.90
CA ILE A 157 -6.71 -2.07 -6.70
C ILE A 157 -8.17 -2.44 -7.00
N ILE A 158 -8.83 -3.09 -6.05
CA ILE A 158 -10.28 -3.32 -6.12
C ILE A 158 -10.98 -2.22 -5.32
N VAL A 159 -11.82 -1.45 -6.00
CA VAL A 159 -12.69 -0.45 -5.38
C VAL A 159 -14.09 -1.06 -5.24
N ILE A 160 -14.62 -1.05 -4.02
CA ILE A 160 -15.98 -1.51 -3.68
C ILE A 160 -16.80 -0.34 -3.12
N ASN A 161 -18.12 -0.42 -3.21
CA ASN A 161 -19.02 0.53 -2.54
C ASN A 161 -19.39 0.02 -1.15
N ASP A 162 -19.61 -1.29 -1.01
CA ASP A 162 -20.03 -1.89 0.25
C ASP A 162 -19.31 -3.20 0.56
N TYR A 163 -19.18 -3.51 1.85
CA TYR A 163 -18.50 -4.73 2.31
C TYR A 163 -19.22 -6.01 1.88
N THR A 164 -20.53 -5.97 1.63
CA THR A 164 -21.33 -7.11 1.17
C THR A 164 -20.91 -7.62 -0.21
N GLU A 165 -20.22 -6.82 -1.02
CA GLU A 165 -19.65 -7.26 -2.30
C GLU A 165 -18.54 -8.31 -2.12
N ILE A 166 -17.93 -8.35 -0.93
CA ILE A 166 -16.81 -9.23 -0.61
C ILE A 166 -17.32 -10.66 -0.39
N THR A 167 -17.37 -11.42 -1.48
CA THR A 167 -17.66 -12.86 -1.49
C THR A 167 -16.50 -13.63 -2.10
N GLU A 168 -16.38 -14.93 -1.79
CA GLU A 168 -15.35 -15.80 -2.39
C GLU A 168 -15.42 -15.76 -3.93
N LYS A 169 -16.63 -15.84 -4.49
CA LYS A 169 -16.87 -15.79 -5.94
C LYS A 169 -16.41 -14.46 -6.53
N PHE A 170 -16.74 -13.34 -5.89
CA PHE A 170 -16.30 -12.02 -6.32
C PHE A 170 -14.77 -11.91 -6.35
N LEU A 171 -14.11 -12.32 -5.27
CA LEU A 171 -12.65 -12.27 -5.15
C LEU A 171 -11.96 -13.16 -6.18
N LEU A 172 -12.44 -14.40 -6.38
CA LEU A 172 -11.88 -15.30 -7.40
C LEU A 172 -12.06 -14.72 -8.81
N THR A 173 -13.18 -14.08 -9.09
CA THR A 173 -13.44 -13.43 -10.38
C THR A 173 -12.47 -12.28 -10.61
N LYS A 174 -12.33 -11.39 -9.61
CA LYS A 174 -11.39 -10.27 -9.67
C LYS A 174 -9.93 -10.71 -9.76
N LEU A 175 -9.58 -11.81 -9.09
CA LEU A 175 -8.24 -12.39 -9.19
C LEU A 175 -7.95 -12.83 -10.62
N ARG A 176 -8.85 -13.60 -11.23
CA ARG A 176 -8.70 -14.05 -12.63
C ARG A 176 -8.59 -12.87 -13.59
N GLU A 177 -9.42 -11.85 -13.40
CA GLU A 177 -9.41 -10.62 -14.19
C GLU A 177 -8.03 -9.94 -14.13
N ILE A 178 -7.52 -9.65 -12.93
CA ILE A 178 -6.23 -8.98 -12.74
C ILE A 178 -5.07 -9.83 -13.25
N VAL A 179 -5.13 -11.16 -13.08
CA VAL A 179 -4.11 -12.08 -13.60
C VAL A 179 -4.10 -12.07 -15.12
N PHE A 180 -5.26 -12.14 -15.75
CA PHE A 180 -5.39 -12.05 -17.20
C PHE A 180 -4.86 -10.71 -17.70
N GLN A 181 -5.22 -9.60 -17.05
CA GLN A 181 -4.74 -8.27 -17.39
C GLN A 181 -3.20 -8.17 -17.33
N LYS A 182 -2.59 -8.70 -16.25
CA LYS A 182 -1.13 -8.74 -16.09
C LYS A 182 -0.44 -9.57 -17.15
N ARG A 183 -0.98 -10.75 -17.48
CA ARG A 183 -0.41 -11.65 -18.52
C ARG A 183 -0.45 -11.02 -19.90
N ASN A 184 -1.51 -10.28 -20.21
CA ASN A 184 -1.68 -9.60 -21.50
C ASN A 184 -1.11 -8.17 -21.51
N ASN A 185 -0.47 -7.73 -20.42
CA ASN A 185 0.05 -6.37 -20.25
C ASN A 185 -0.99 -5.28 -20.55
N TRP A 186 -2.25 -5.52 -20.19
CA TRP A 186 -3.38 -4.62 -20.46
C TRP A 186 -4.41 -4.66 -19.32
N PRO A 187 -4.74 -3.53 -18.67
CA PRO A 187 -4.16 -2.21 -18.88
C PRO A 187 -2.69 -2.17 -18.42
N ILE A 188 -1.95 -1.17 -18.89
CA ILE A 188 -0.58 -0.94 -18.42
C ILE A 188 -0.66 -0.42 -16.98
N TYR A 189 -0.30 -1.25 -16.01
CA TYR A 189 -0.23 -0.83 -14.61
C TYR A 189 0.93 0.13 -14.37
N ARG A 190 0.60 1.28 -13.77
CA ARG A 190 1.50 2.41 -13.52
C ARG A 190 2.14 2.32 -12.14
N TYR A 191 3.02 1.32 -11.97
CA TYR A 191 3.73 1.10 -10.71
C TYR A 191 4.71 2.22 -10.35
N GLU A 192 5.03 3.14 -11.27
CA GLU A 192 5.79 4.37 -10.97
C GLU A 192 5.10 5.22 -9.89
N LYS A 193 3.77 5.12 -9.75
CA LYS A 193 3.00 5.78 -8.68
C LYS A 193 3.36 5.31 -7.28
N LEU A 194 4.06 4.17 -7.14
CA LEU A 194 4.57 3.72 -5.85
C LEU A 194 5.90 4.39 -5.48
N LYS A 195 6.41 5.33 -6.28
CA LYS A 195 7.68 6.00 -6.02
C LYS A 195 7.45 7.45 -5.64
N PHE A 196 8.19 7.91 -4.64
CA PHE A 196 8.19 9.30 -4.22
C PHE A 196 8.47 10.26 -5.40
N GLY A 197 9.41 9.90 -6.28
CA GLY A 197 9.78 10.68 -7.46
C GLY A 197 8.61 11.00 -8.40
N TYR A 198 7.68 10.04 -8.61
CA TYR A 198 6.48 10.28 -9.42
C TYR A 198 5.63 11.41 -8.83
N TRP A 199 5.32 11.32 -7.54
CA TRP A 199 4.48 12.32 -6.87
C TRP A 199 5.18 13.66 -6.77
N ARG A 200 6.48 13.69 -6.48
CA ARG A 200 7.28 14.92 -6.50
C ARG A 200 7.17 15.62 -7.85
N ARG A 201 7.38 14.91 -8.96
CA ARG A 201 7.25 15.49 -10.32
C ARG A 201 5.84 15.95 -10.60
N LEU A 202 4.82 15.16 -10.25
CA LEU A 202 3.42 15.55 -10.43
C LEU A 202 3.09 16.84 -9.67
N ILE A 203 3.44 16.92 -8.39
CA ILE A 203 3.23 18.10 -7.55
C ILE A 203 3.95 19.32 -8.14
N LEU A 204 5.23 19.18 -8.50
CA LEU A 204 6.00 20.28 -9.08
C LEU A 204 5.40 20.74 -10.41
N SER A 205 4.97 19.82 -11.28
CA SER A 205 4.34 20.13 -12.57
C SER A 205 3.01 20.88 -12.44
N LYS A 206 2.30 20.70 -11.31
CA LYS A 206 1.04 21.40 -11.02
C LYS A 206 1.25 22.67 -10.18
N SER A 207 2.45 22.85 -9.62
CA SER A 207 2.77 24.06 -8.88
C SER A 207 2.97 25.23 -9.85
N ARG A 208 2.36 26.39 -9.57
CA ARG A 208 2.56 27.63 -10.37
C ARG A 208 4.02 28.13 -10.39
N HIS A 209 4.87 27.55 -9.53
CA HIS A 209 6.31 27.83 -9.48
C HIS A 209 7.07 27.25 -10.68
N ALA A 210 6.52 26.24 -11.37
CA ALA A 210 7.16 25.67 -12.56
C ALA A 210 7.27 26.65 -13.74
N ILE A 211 6.41 27.69 -13.78
CA ILE A 211 6.38 28.66 -14.89
C ILE A 211 7.47 29.75 -14.75
N ARG A 212 8.23 29.79 -13.63
CA ARG A 212 9.13 30.92 -13.35
C ARG A 212 10.60 30.61 -13.12
N THR A 213 11.07 29.38 -13.35
CA THR A 213 12.47 29.03 -13.06
C THR A 213 13.06 28.08 -14.09
N THR A 214 13.64 28.65 -15.15
CA THR A 214 14.69 27.99 -15.96
C THR A 214 16.03 27.94 -15.24
N ASN A 215 16.19 28.51 -14.03
CA ASN A 215 17.44 28.45 -13.26
C ASN A 215 17.16 28.49 -11.74
N ARG A 216 16.65 27.39 -11.15
CA ARG A 216 16.77 27.20 -9.69
C ARG A 216 17.17 25.77 -9.37
N GLU A 217 18.45 25.62 -9.02
CA GLU A 217 18.98 24.47 -8.31
C GLU A 217 18.16 24.22 -7.02
N ASN A 218 17.86 22.94 -6.80
CA ASN A 218 17.36 22.27 -5.59
C ASN A 218 17.32 23.09 -4.27
N GLN A 219 16.39 24.03 -4.13
CA GLN A 219 16.08 24.66 -2.84
C GLN A 219 14.66 24.29 -2.39
N CYS A 220 14.55 23.30 -1.50
CA CYS A 220 13.41 23.16 -0.63
C CYS A 220 13.45 24.31 0.39
N TRP A 221 12.46 25.21 0.33
CA TRP A 221 12.10 26.20 1.36
C TRP A 221 13.25 27.08 1.89
N ARG A 222 13.31 28.34 1.43
CA ARG A 222 13.99 29.43 2.16
C ARG A 222 13.26 29.70 3.48
N ALA A 223 13.51 28.89 4.50
CA ALA A 223 13.31 29.31 5.88
C ALA A 223 14.40 30.35 6.18
N LYS A 224 14.04 31.65 6.21
CA LYS A 224 14.93 32.68 6.73
C LYS A 224 15.11 32.42 8.22
N ARG A 225 16.29 31.96 8.61
CA ARG A 225 16.72 31.95 10.02
C ARG A 225 16.91 33.41 10.42
N THR A 226 15.95 34.01 11.12
CA THR A 226 16.17 35.30 11.79
C THR A 226 17.19 35.06 12.90
N ARG A 227 18.46 35.37 12.65
CA ARG A 227 19.42 35.63 13.73
C ARG A 227 19.05 37.00 14.30
N ASN A 228 18.29 37.02 15.40
CA ASN A 228 18.30 38.18 16.27
C ASN A 228 19.62 38.13 17.04
N GLY A 229 20.61 38.83 16.51
CA GLY A 229 21.78 39.26 17.26
C GLY A 229 21.70 40.77 17.43
N HIS A 230 21.21 41.21 18.58
CA HIS A 230 21.53 42.48 19.23
C HIS A 230 21.94 42.02 20.65
N GLY A 231 23.16 42.24 21.12
CA GLY A 231 23.81 43.53 21.27
C GLY A 231 23.99 43.71 22.77
#